data_AF-A0A7J9NA49-F1
#
_entry.id   AF-A0A7J9NA49-F1
#
_cell.length_a   1.000
_cell.length_b   1.000
_cell.length_c   1.000
_cell.angle_alpha   90.00
_cell.angle_beta   90.00
_cell.angle_gamma   90.00
#
_symmetry.space_group_name_H-M   'P 1'
#
loop_
_entity.id
_entity.type
_entity.pdbx_description
1 polymer ?
#
loop_
_entity_poly.entity_id
_entity_poly.type
_entity_poly.pdbx_seq_one_letter_code
_entity_poly.pdbx_strand_id
1 'polypeptide(L)' 'MHLRLDADVQKLEAEKLRKGKSKAEEDLNSLKTDYKKLLLSMRTTGLRKTSEQWRQEIREEKGKADR' A
#
# COMPACT_ATOMS: atom_id res chain seq x y z
N MET A 1 -39.80 -15.09 27.23
CA MET A 1 -38.36 -15.07 27.58
C MET A 1 -37.53 -15.04 26.30
N HIS A 2 -37.65 -13.96 25.49
CA HIS A 2 -36.94 -13.81 24.20
C HIS A 2 -35.84 -12.73 24.24
N LEU A 3 -35.95 -11.77 25.17
CA LEU A 3 -35.00 -10.67 25.35
C LEU A 3 -33.55 -11.10 25.59
N ARG A 4 -33.35 -12.29 26.18
CA ARG A 4 -32.01 -12.83 26.45
C ARG A 4 -31.34 -13.33 25.17
N LEU A 5 -32.11 -13.94 24.26
CA LEU A 5 -31.62 -14.37 22.95
C LEU A 5 -31.30 -13.16 22.05
N ASP A 6 -32.12 -12.11 22.09
CA ASP A 6 -31.86 -10.88 21.33
C ASP A 6 -30.58 -10.17 21.82
N ALA A 7 -30.34 -10.14 23.13
CA ALA A 7 -29.12 -9.58 23.69
C ALA A 7 -27.85 -10.37 23.27
N ASP A 8 -27.95 -11.70 23.22
CA ASP A 8 -26.85 -12.56 22.77
C ASP A 8 -26.57 -12.39 21.27
N VAL A 9 -27.61 -12.20 20.44
CA VAL A 9 -27.47 -11.88 19.00
C VAL A 9 -26.80 -10.52 18.80
N GLN A 10 -27.24 -9.47 19.51
CA GLN A 10 -26.64 -8.14 19.42
C GLN A 10 -25.15 -8.15 19.84
N LYS A 11 -24.81 -8.91 20.88
CA LYS A 11 -23.42 -9.08 21.31
C LYS A 11 -22.57 -9.75 20.23
N LEU A 12 -23.08 -10.79 19.59
CA LEU A 12 -22.38 -11.49 18.52
C LEU A 12 -22.15 -10.59 17.30
N GLU A 13 -23.13 -9.77 16.92
CA GLU A 13 -23.00 -8.80 15.83
C GLU A 13 -21.96 -7.72 16.15
N ALA A 14 -21.97 -7.19 17.37
CA ALA A 14 -20.98 -6.22 17.82
C ALA A 14 -19.55 -6.79 17.81
N GLU A 15 -19.37 -8.04 18.25
CA GLU A 15 -18.07 -8.71 18.21
C GLU A 15 -17.57 -8.93 16.77
N LYS A 16 -18.45 -9.36 15.84
CA LYS A 16 -18.10 -9.48 14.41
C LYS A 16 -17.67 -8.15 13.82
N LEU A 17 -18.39 -7.06 14.12
CA LEU A 17 -18.05 -5.72 13.64
C LEU A 17 -16.70 -5.25 14.20
N ARG A 18 -16.43 -5.50 15.49
CA ARG A 18 -15.14 -5.16 16.10
C ARG A 18 -13.99 -5.91 15.43
N LYS A 19 -14.15 -7.20 15.15
CA LYS A 19 -13.15 -8.03 14.46
C LYS A 19 -12.94 -7.60 13.00
N GLY A 20 -14.00 -7.22 12.31
CA GLY A 20 -13.91 -6.66 10.96
C GLY A 20 -13.13 -5.34 10.94
N LYS A 21 -13.42 -4.45 11.89
CA LYS A 21 -12.73 -3.16 12.03
C LYS A 21 -11.25 -3.32 12.35
N SER A 22 -10.88 -4.20 13.29
CA SER A 22 -9.48 -4.42 13.64
C SER A 22 -8.68 -4.95 12.44
N LYS A 23 -9.24 -5.90 11.68
CA LYS A 23 -8.60 -6.41 10.48
C LYS A 23 -8.41 -5.32 9.41
N ALA A 24 -9.43 -4.50 9.17
CA ALA A 24 -9.32 -3.40 8.20
C ALA A 24 -8.23 -2.38 8.60
N GLU A 25 -8.06 -2.14 9.90
CA GLU A 25 -7.02 -1.24 10.42
C GLU A 25 -5.60 -1.84 10.33
N GLU A 26 -5.47 -3.14 10.57
CA GLU A 26 -4.23 -3.90 10.32
C GLU A 26 -3.85 -3.87 8.83
N ASP A 27 -4.80 -4.16 7.93
CA ASP A 27 -4.59 -4.15 6.48
C ASP A 27 -4.19 -2.74 6.00
N LEU A 28 -4.82 -1.69 6.52
CA LEU A 28 -4.46 -0.30 6.22
C LEU A 28 -3.05 0.06 6.70
N ASN A 29 -2.66 -0.39 7.89
CA ASN A 29 -1.33 -0.16 8.43
C ASN A 29 -0.24 -0.91 7.62
N SER A 30 -0.54 -2.12 7.16
CA SER A 30 0.33 -2.86 6.24
C SER A 30 0.49 -2.09 4.93
N LEU A 31 -0.62 -1.69 4.30
CA LEU A 31 -0.60 -0.95 3.04
C LEU A 31 0.19 0.35 3.14
N LYS A 32 0.03 1.11 4.25
CA LYS A 32 0.78 2.33 4.52
C LYS A 32 2.29 2.06 4.63
N THR A 33 2.67 0.93 5.20
CA THR A 33 4.06 0.49 5.33
C THR A 33 4.64 0.12 3.97
N ASP A 34 3.91 -0.67 3.19
CA ASP A 34 4.35 -1.12 1.86
C ASP A 34 4.44 0.05 0.87
N TYR A 35 3.53 1.01 0.95
CA TYR A 35 3.61 2.25 0.18
C TYR A 35 4.87 3.07 0.52
N LYS A 36 5.21 3.21 1.81
CA LYS A 36 6.44 3.90 2.22
C LYS A 36 7.70 3.17 1.73
N LYS A 37 7.71 1.83 1.81
CA LYS A 37 8.81 1.02 1.27
C LYS A 37 8.95 1.23 -0.23
N LEU A 38 7.85 1.21 -0.99
CA LEU A 38 7.85 1.50 -2.42
C LEU A 38 8.40 2.89 -2.73
N LEU A 39 7.93 3.91 -2.01
CA LEU A 39 8.41 5.29 -2.18
C LEU A 39 9.92 5.42 -1.89
N LEU A 40 10.42 4.73 -0.85
CA LEU A 40 11.84 4.67 -0.55
C LEU A 40 12.61 3.93 -1.65
N SER A 41 12.14 2.76 -2.09
CA SER A 41 12.74 2.02 -3.19
C SER A 41 12.85 2.87 -4.45
N MET A 42 11.81 3.64 -4.82
CA MET A 42 11.87 4.58 -5.95
C MET A 42 12.91 5.70 -5.74
N ARG A 43 13.12 6.18 -4.51
CA ARG A 43 14.18 7.17 -4.22
C ARG A 43 15.57 6.56 -4.34
N THR A 44 15.75 5.31 -3.89
CA THR A 44 17.04 4.63 -3.86
C THR A 44 17.45 4.04 -5.20
N THR A 45 16.50 3.56 -6.03
CA THR A 45 16.77 3.03 -7.38
C THR A 45 17.07 4.11 -8.42
N GLY A 46 17.40 5.34 -8.00
CA GLY A 46 17.77 6.42 -8.92
C GLY A 46 16.60 6.98 -9.73
N LEU A 47 15.35 6.72 -9.32
CA LEU A 47 14.14 7.30 -9.91
C LEU A 47 13.93 8.77 -9.51
N ARG A 48 14.95 9.39 -8.88
CA ARG A 48 15.17 10.85 -8.82
C ARG A 48 15.85 11.36 -10.10
N LYS A 49 15.72 10.65 -11.22
CA LYS A 49 16.02 11.21 -12.53
C LYS A 49 14.80 11.93 -13.04
N THR A 50 14.91 13.23 -13.31
CA THR A 50 13.84 13.94 -14.03
C THR A 50 13.66 13.32 -15.42
N SER A 51 12.51 13.56 -16.06
CA SER A 51 12.28 13.08 -17.43
C SER A 51 13.41 13.49 -18.39
N GLU A 52 14.01 14.67 -18.19
CA GLU A 52 15.23 15.12 -18.89
C GLU A 52 16.39 14.13 -18.77
N GLN A 53 16.71 13.68 -17.55
CA GLN A 53 17.85 12.81 -17.28
C GLN A 53 17.67 11.43 -17.93
N TRP A 54 16.43 10.93 -17.98
CA TRP A 54 16.08 9.72 -18.74
C TRP A 54 16.26 9.90 -20.25
N ARG A 55 15.80 11.03 -20.80
CA ARG A 55 15.96 11.32 -22.24
C ARG A 55 17.44 11.48 -22.61
N GLN A 56 18.26 12.00 -21.70
CA GLN A 56 19.69 12.15 -21.91
C GLN A 56 20.41 10.79 -21.93
N GLU A 57 20.14 9.90 -20.99
CA GLU A 57 20.72 8.55 -21.01
C GLU A 57 20.31 7.74 -22.24
N ILE A 58 19.05 7.86 -22.69
CA ILE A 58 18.61 7.19 -23.92
C ILE A 58 19.37 7.72 -25.15
N ARG A 59 19.69 9.01 -25.21
CA ARG A 59 20.51 9.57 -26.30
C ARG A 59 21.97 9.13 -26.22
N GLU A 60 22.55 9.11 -25.03
CA GLU A 60 23.92 8.63 -24.81
C GLU A 60 24.06 7.15 -25.16
N GLU A 61 23.08 6.32 -24.81
CA GLU A 61 23.10 4.89 -25.11
C GLU A 61 22.89 4.62 -26.61
N LYS A 62 22.00 5.37 -27.28
CA LYS A 62 21.85 5.30 -28.75
C LYS A 62 23.14 5.70 -29.48
N GLY A 63 23.84 6.73 -29.02
CA GLY A 63 25.11 7.16 -29.61
C GLY A 63 26.27 6.17 -29.39
N LYS A 64 26.20 5.33 -28.35
CA LYS A 64 27.15 4.22 -28.16
C LYS A 64 26.84 3.02 -29.05
N ALA A 65 25.56 2.78 -29.37
CA ALA A 65 25.14 1.69 -30.24
C ALA A 65 25.36 1.97 -31.73
N ASP A 66 25.38 3.24 -32.13
CA ASP A 66 25.67 3.69 -33.50
C ASP A 66 27.18 3.81 -33.82
N ARG A 67 28.06 3.51 -32.86
CA ARG A 67 29.53 3.52 -33.01
C ARG A 67 30.07 2.09 -32.98
#